data_AF-F2UNG2-F1
#
_entry.id   AF-F2UNG2-F1
#
_cell.length_a   1.000
_cell.length_b   1.000
_cell.length_c   1.000
_cell.angle_alpha   90.00
_cell.angle_beta   90.00
_cell.angle_gamma   90.00
#
_symmetry.space_group_name_H-M   'P 1'
#
loop_
_entity.id
_entity.type
_entity.pdbx_description
1 polymer ?
#
loop_
_entity_poly.entity_id
_entity_poly.type
_entity_poly.pdbx_seq_one_letter_code
_entity_poly.pdbx_strand_id
1 'polypeptide(L)'
;MWSATATTRTRASGDGGPARLLLVGVVMVVGAISLSASGVGVAAGKPKTPAEICAPMTTHPERVNQTQRALRPFWLHVPKCGTTFSVTMGQVHCPEARITEPVISTNKILKTPACKNRFARLTDPHDGLVLSETKRMVVMLRDPLDRVISGYLHKFHDCKSMQLKYCGAAYWDRCNTPPPQVLNSNPDTVLQYAKCVQGLATHMLNGHHSRDRNFQAPTPHEVLAAAKRLQEAAFVGIQEEWNKSVCLYRAMFGEGGMTDVSFGVARPSKYPENKNKVRKLLKDADWFDTADNLVYHAALERFKNDSLHFLGE
;
A
#
# COMPACT_ATOMS: atom_id res chain seq x y z
N MET A 1 -27.36 34.85 23.98
CA MET A 1 -26.93 34.95 25.39
C MET A 1 -27.67 33.90 26.21
N TRP A 2 -27.16 32.67 26.26
CA TRP A 2 -27.69 31.61 27.11
C TRP A 2 -26.51 31.00 27.85
N SER A 3 -26.50 31.21 29.17
CA SER A 3 -25.49 30.74 30.12
C SER A 3 -26.01 29.43 30.71
N ALA A 4 -25.21 28.37 30.66
CA ALA A 4 -25.51 27.09 31.30
C ALA A 4 -24.39 26.76 32.28
N THR A 5 -24.77 26.73 33.55
CA THR A 5 -23.96 26.46 34.74
C THR A 5 -23.59 24.98 34.80
N ALA A 6 -22.29 24.69 34.86
CA ALA A 6 -21.75 23.35 35.03
C ALA A 6 -21.77 22.94 36.51
N THR A 7 -22.36 21.78 36.80
CA THR A 7 -22.38 21.15 38.12
C THR A 7 -21.21 20.17 38.25
N THR A 8 -20.36 20.38 39.24
CA THR A 8 -19.25 19.50 39.63
C THR A 8 -19.76 18.24 40.32
N ARG A 9 -19.37 17.06 39.82
CA ARG A 9 -19.50 15.78 40.54
C ARG A 9 -18.11 15.25 40.90
N THR A 10 -17.83 15.24 42.18
CA THR A 10 -16.72 14.51 42.82
C THR A 10 -16.98 13.00 42.73
N ARG A 11 -15.98 12.22 42.33
CA ARG A 11 -16.04 10.75 42.35
C ARG A 11 -14.98 10.24 43.33
N ALA A 12 -15.47 9.45 44.29
CA ALA A 12 -14.72 8.88 45.39
C ALA A 12 -13.71 7.82 44.93
N SER A 13 -12.58 7.82 45.65
CA SER A 13 -11.52 6.80 45.70
C SER A 13 -12.04 5.50 46.28
N GLY A 14 -11.86 4.39 45.57
CA GLY A 14 -12.05 3.03 46.06
C GLY A 14 -10.71 2.30 46.10
N ASP A 15 -10.23 2.06 47.32
CA ASP A 15 -9.13 1.15 47.65
C ASP A 15 -9.47 -0.30 47.27
N GLY A 16 -8.55 -1.00 46.62
CA GLY A 16 -8.62 -2.44 46.36
C GLY A 16 -7.23 -3.05 46.47
N GLY A 17 -7.01 -3.85 47.51
CA GLY A 17 -5.71 -4.29 47.99
C GLY A 17 -4.93 -5.32 47.15
N PRO A 18 -3.78 -5.79 47.66
CA PRO A 18 -2.81 -6.58 46.89
C PRO A 18 -3.23 -8.05 46.77
N ALA A 19 -3.34 -8.54 45.54
CA ALA A 19 -3.48 -9.96 45.23
C ALA A 19 -2.17 -10.71 45.55
N ARG A 20 -2.26 -11.71 46.43
CA ARG A 20 -1.17 -12.66 46.71
C ARG A 20 -1.00 -13.62 45.53
N LEU A 21 0.19 -13.59 44.93
CA LEU A 21 0.60 -14.50 43.86
C LEU A 21 1.04 -15.84 44.49
N LEU A 22 0.32 -16.92 44.21
CA LEU A 22 0.72 -18.30 44.54
C LEU A 22 1.66 -18.80 43.43
N LEU A 23 2.95 -18.95 43.74
CA LEU A 23 3.91 -19.67 42.90
C LEU A 23 3.70 -21.17 43.06
N VAL A 24 3.12 -21.82 42.05
CA VAL A 24 3.11 -23.28 41.94
C VAL A 24 4.35 -23.67 41.12
N GLY A 25 5.35 -24.24 41.80
CA GLY A 25 6.53 -24.81 41.16
C GLY A 25 6.19 -26.15 40.51
N VAL A 26 6.16 -26.19 39.17
CA VAL A 26 6.09 -27.43 38.40
C VAL A 26 7.51 -27.89 38.11
N VAL A 27 7.94 -28.95 38.79
CA VAL A 27 9.20 -29.66 38.49
C VAL A 27 8.97 -30.53 37.26
N MET A 28 9.47 -30.11 36.11
CA MET A 28 9.52 -30.97 34.92
C MET A 28 10.75 -31.89 35.00
N VAL A 29 10.49 -33.20 35.08
CA VAL A 29 11.49 -34.24 34.91
C VAL A 29 11.74 -34.41 33.40
N VAL A 30 12.90 -33.96 32.93
CA VAL A 30 13.34 -34.16 31.54
C VAL A 30 14.03 -35.52 31.44
N GLY A 31 13.30 -36.53 30.97
CA GLY A 31 13.87 -37.82 30.61
C GLY A 31 14.63 -37.71 29.28
N ALA A 32 15.93 -38.00 29.28
CA ALA A 32 16.75 -38.05 28.09
C ALA A 32 16.42 -39.31 27.27
N ILE A 33 15.60 -39.16 26.22
CA ILE A 33 15.37 -40.20 25.21
C ILE A 33 16.40 -39.99 24.10
N SER A 34 17.42 -40.85 24.04
CA SER A 34 18.36 -40.90 22.93
C SER A 34 17.69 -41.56 21.71
N LEU A 35 17.04 -40.75 20.87
CA LEU A 35 16.60 -41.18 19.54
C LEU A 35 17.80 -41.19 18.58
N SER A 36 18.25 -42.38 18.23
CA SER A 36 19.17 -42.61 17.12
C SER A 36 18.44 -42.30 15.80
N ALA A 37 18.63 -41.08 15.30
CA ALA A 37 18.10 -40.64 14.02
C ALA A 37 18.91 -41.27 12.87
N SER A 38 18.38 -42.33 12.27
CA SER A 38 18.80 -42.81 10.96
C SER A 38 18.43 -41.75 9.92
N GLY A 39 19.39 -40.87 9.61
CA GLY A 39 19.21 -39.74 8.71
C GLY A 39 18.98 -40.18 7.27
N VAL A 40 17.71 -40.30 6.87
CA VAL A 40 17.34 -40.23 5.46
C VAL A 40 17.55 -38.78 5.04
N GLY A 41 18.66 -38.52 4.34
CA GLY A 41 18.96 -37.21 3.78
C GLY A 41 17.95 -36.85 2.71
N VAL A 42 16.83 -36.24 3.10
CA VAL A 42 15.93 -35.57 2.17
C VAL A 42 16.70 -34.40 1.62
N ALA A 43 17.17 -34.51 0.37
CA ALA A 43 17.78 -33.40 -0.33
C ALA A 43 16.77 -32.24 -0.34
N ALA A 44 17.06 -31.18 0.43
CA ALA A 44 16.24 -30.00 0.46
C ALA A 44 16.23 -29.40 -0.96
N GLY A 45 15.09 -29.49 -1.64
CA GLY A 45 14.91 -28.89 -2.95
C GLY A 45 15.22 -27.39 -2.90
N LYS A 46 15.73 -26.85 -4.01
CA LYS A 46 15.97 -25.40 -4.14
C LYS A 46 14.68 -24.63 -3.79
N PRO A 47 14.74 -23.57 -2.95
CA PRO A 47 13.58 -22.75 -2.66
C PRO A 47 12.96 -22.21 -3.96
N LYS A 48 11.64 -22.34 -4.08
CA LYS A 48 10.89 -21.84 -5.24
C LYS A 48 10.92 -20.31 -5.28
N THR A 49 11.04 -19.73 -6.47
CA THR A 49 10.89 -18.27 -6.66
C THR A 49 9.42 -17.84 -6.49
N PRO A 50 9.14 -16.55 -6.22
CA PRO A 50 7.76 -16.05 -6.22
C PRO A 50 7.00 -16.34 -7.52
N ALA A 51 7.67 -16.27 -8.68
CA ALA A 51 7.05 -16.61 -9.96
C ALA A 51 6.68 -18.10 -10.03
N GLU A 52 7.55 -18.99 -9.55
CA GLU A 52 7.28 -20.44 -9.49
C GLU A 52 6.16 -20.79 -8.52
N ILE A 53 6.06 -20.08 -7.39
CA ILE A 53 4.96 -20.26 -6.42
C ILE A 53 3.62 -19.87 -7.05
N CYS A 54 3.60 -18.79 -7.83
CA CYS A 54 2.36 -18.25 -8.36
C CYS A 54 1.95 -18.83 -9.72
N ALA A 55 2.86 -19.44 -10.48
CA ALA A 55 2.57 -19.98 -11.81
C ALA A 55 1.33 -20.92 -11.83
N PRO A 56 1.16 -21.86 -10.88
CA PRO A 56 -0.02 -22.74 -10.86
C PRO A 56 -1.35 -21.99 -10.68
N MET A 57 -1.33 -20.85 -9.98
CA MET A 57 -2.55 -20.05 -9.74
C MET A 57 -3.03 -19.34 -11.01
N THR A 58 -2.13 -19.17 -11.99
CA THR A 58 -2.41 -18.42 -13.24
C THR A 58 -2.87 -19.29 -14.40
N THR A 59 -2.89 -20.62 -14.21
CA THR A 59 -3.25 -21.60 -15.26
C THR A 59 -4.71 -22.07 -15.20
N HIS A 60 -5.60 -21.32 -14.54
CA HIS A 60 -7.03 -21.63 -14.42
C HIS A 60 -7.86 -20.78 -15.40
N PRO A 61 -7.90 -21.12 -16.70
CA PRO A 61 -8.64 -20.35 -17.72
C PRO A 61 -10.13 -20.20 -17.41
N GLU A 62 -10.72 -21.15 -16.67
CA GLU A 62 -12.11 -21.13 -16.23
C GLU A 62 -12.40 -20.03 -15.20
N ARG A 63 -11.38 -19.54 -14.48
CA ARG A 63 -11.51 -18.46 -13.50
C ARG A 63 -11.15 -17.11 -14.06
N VAL A 64 -10.56 -17.05 -15.25
CA VAL A 64 -10.17 -15.76 -15.80
C VAL A 64 -11.42 -15.01 -16.23
N ASN A 65 -11.55 -13.76 -15.76
CA ASN A 65 -12.67 -12.94 -16.16
C ASN A 65 -12.48 -12.48 -17.62
N GLN A 66 -12.96 -13.30 -18.56
CA GLN A 66 -12.81 -13.07 -19.99
C GLN A 66 -13.38 -11.71 -20.43
N THR A 67 -14.45 -11.24 -19.79
CA THR A 67 -15.03 -9.91 -20.06
C THR A 67 -14.12 -8.77 -19.58
N GLN A 68 -13.34 -9.00 -18.53
CA GLN A 68 -12.41 -8.00 -18.00
C GLN A 68 -11.05 -7.97 -18.73
N ARG A 69 -10.65 -9.02 -19.46
CA ARG A 69 -9.45 -9.01 -20.30
C ARG A 69 -9.49 -7.95 -21.41
N ALA A 70 -10.68 -7.68 -21.93
CA ALA A 70 -10.88 -6.64 -22.93
C ALA A 70 -10.88 -5.22 -22.33
N LEU A 71 -10.85 -5.10 -20.99
CA LEU A 71 -10.77 -3.79 -20.36
C LEU A 71 -9.40 -3.18 -20.62
N ARG A 72 -9.44 -1.92 -21.05
CA ARG A 72 -8.26 -1.05 -21.06
C ARG A 72 -8.10 -0.50 -19.64
N PRO A 73 -7.14 -0.99 -18.83
CA PRO A 73 -7.10 -0.62 -17.43
C PRO A 73 -6.78 0.87 -17.25
N PHE A 74 -7.32 1.41 -16.17
CA PHE A 74 -7.10 2.77 -15.72
C PHE A 74 -6.28 2.73 -14.44
N TRP A 75 -4.99 3.01 -14.54
CA TRP A 75 -4.10 3.06 -13.39
C TRP A 75 -4.39 4.31 -12.55
N LEU A 76 -4.80 4.10 -11.31
CA LEU A 76 -4.86 5.15 -10.29
C LEU A 76 -3.62 5.05 -9.42
N HIS A 77 -2.62 5.90 -9.68
CA HIS A 77 -1.38 5.88 -8.91
C HIS A 77 -1.52 6.65 -7.59
N VAL A 78 -1.94 5.96 -6.52
CA VAL A 78 -1.84 6.55 -5.17
C VAL A 78 -0.36 6.68 -4.80
N PRO A 79 0.09 7.86 -4.37
CA PRO A 79 1.49 8.10 -4.05
C PRO A 79 2.07 7.08 -3.08
N LYS A 80 3.30 6.64 -3.38
CA LYS A 80 4.04 5.65 -2.59
C LYS A 80 3.39 4.27 -2.51
N CYS A 81 2.42 3.99 -3.38
CA CYS A 81 1.74 2.70 -3.49
C CYS A 81 2.02 2.08 -4.87
N GLY A 82 3.10 1.33 -4.98
CA GLY A 82 3.31 0.39 -6.08
C GLY A 82 3.55 0.98 -7.47
N THR A 83 4.37 2.03 -7.62
CA THR A 83 4.72 2.59 -8.96
C THR A 83 5.17 1.51 -9.95
N THR A 84 5.87 0.48 -9.46
CA THR A 84 6.39 -0.62 -10.28
C THR A 84 5.39 -1.72 -10.57
N PHE A 85 4.16 -1.60 -10.06
CA PHE A 85 3.07 -2.49 -10.45
C PHE A 85 2.67 -2.29 -11.92
N SER A 86 3.03 -1.14 -12.49
CA SER A 86 2.96 -0.88 -13.93
C SER A 86 3.73 -1.91 -14.77
N VAL A 87 4.79 -2.52 -14.24
CA VAL A 87 5.52 -3.64 -14.88
C VAL A 87 4.58 -4.84 -15.07
N THR A 88 3.89 -5.24 -14.01
CA THR A 88 2.90 -6.34 -14.03
C THR A 88 1.78 -6.04 -15.00
N MET A 89 1.25 -4.82 -14.97
CA MET A 89 0.22 -4.39 -15.91
C MET A 89 0.71 -4.43 -17.37
N GLY A 90 1.93 -3.96 -17.63
CA GLY A 90 2.54 -4.00 -18.96
C GLY A 90 2.79 -5.42 -19.46
N GLN A 91 3.21 -6.33 -18.59
CA GLN A 91 3.41 -7.74 -18.96
C GLN A 91 2.09 -8.45 -19.29
N VAL A 92 1.01 -8.13 -18.57
CA VAL A 92 -0.33 -8.70 -18.83
C VAL A 92 -0.97 -8.11 -20.09
N HIS A 93 -0.93 -6.79 -20.25
CA HIS A 93 -1.67 -6.09 -21.31
C HIS A 93 -0.86 -5.85 -22.58
N CYS A 94 0.46 -6.09 -22.54
CA CYS A 94 1.37 -6.00 -23.69
C CYS A 94 2.40 -7.15 -23.70
N PRO A 95 1.96 -8.41 -23.79
CA PRO A 95 2.89 -9.55 -23.75
C PRO A 95 3.98 -9.46 -24.84
N GLU A 96 3.70 -8.85 -25.98
CA GLU A 96 4.65 -8.67 -27.10
C GLU A 96 5.75 -7.65 -26.79
N ALA A 97 5.56 -6.79 -25.78
CA ALA A 97 6.57 -5.82 -25.35
C ALA A 97 7.79 -6.47 -24.67
N ARG A 98 7.67 -7.73 -24.21
CA ARG A 98 8.73 -8.49 -23.51
C ARG A 98 9.45 -7.66 -22.44
N ILE A 99 8.68 -7.09 -21.51
CA ILE A 99 9.24 -6.25 -20.43
C ILE A 99 10.12 -7.11 -19.50
N THR A 100 11.43 -6.87 -19.54
CA THR A 100 12.47 -7.59 -18.78
C THR A 100 13.07 -6.78 -17.61
N GLU A 101 12.80 -5.47 -17.55
CA GLU A 101 13.33 -4.60 -16.51
C GLU A 101 12.37 -4.52 -15.31
N PRO A 102 12.83 -4.72 -14.06
CA PRO A 102 11.98 -4.65 -12.87
C PRO A 102 11.55 -3.23 -12.53
N VAL A 103 12.22 -2.22 -13.14
CA VAL A 103 11.91 -0.81 -12.97
C VAL A 103 11.83 -0.16 -14.34
N ILE A 104 10.62 -0.05 -14.86
CA ILE A 104 10.35 0.67 -16.10
C ILE A 104 9.37 1.81 -15.79
N SER A 105 9.61 3.00 -16.36
CA SER A 105 8.65 4.09 -16.22
C SER A 105 7.39 3.80 -17.03
N THR A 106 6.24 4.23 -16.52
CA THR A 106 4.95 4.10 -17.21
C THR A 106 4.99 4.72 -18.61
N ASN A 107 5.69 5.86 -18.75
CA ASN A 107 5.92 6.50 -20.06
C ASN A 107 6.74 5.62 -21.02
N LYS A 108 7.71 4.86 -20.54
CA LYS A 108 8.47 3.92 -21.40
C LYS A 108 7.57 2.76 -21.86
N ILE A 109 6.71 2.23 -20.98
CA ILE A 109 5.70 1.22 -21.35
C ILE A 109 4.75 1.77 -22.43
N LEU A 110 4.18 2.96 -22.22
CA LEU A 110 3.23 3.57 -23.16
C LEU A 110 3.83 3.90 -24.53
N LYS A 111 5.14 4.13 -24.60
CA LYS A 111 5.87 4.36 -25.86
C LYS A 111 6.16 3.08 -26.63
N THR A 112 6.05 1.90 -26.00
CA THR A 112 6.23 0.63 -26.69
C THR A 112 5.06 0.39 -27.65
N PRO A 113 5.30 0.16 -28.96
CA PRO A 113 4.21 -0.01 -29.94
C PRO A 113 3.17 -1.07 -29.56
N ALA A 114 3.60 -2.19 -28.98
CA ALA A 114 2.71 -3.26 -28.49
C ALA A 114 1.71 -2.80 -27.41
N CYS A 115 2.05 -1.75 -26.66
CA CYS A 115 1.20 -1.19 -25.61
C CYS A 115 0.28 -0.06 -26.07
N LYS A 116 0.37 0.36 -27.34
CA LYS A 116 -0.44 1.45 -27.85
C LYS A 116 -1.92 1.10 -27.71
N ASN A 117 -2.69 2.01 -27.11
CA ASN A 117 -4.13 1.86 -26.85
C ASN A 117 -4.53 0.69 -25.94
N ARG A 118 -3.59 0.00 -25.30
CA ARG A 118 -3.90 -1.08 -24.34
C ARG A 118 -4.42 -0.55 -23.00
N PHE A 119 -4.12 0.70 -22.67
CA PHE A 119 -4.50 1.35 -21.41
C PHE A 119 -5.51 2.47 -21.64
N ALA A 120 -6.41 2.68 -20.69
CA ALA A 120 -7.20 3.90 -20.61
C ALA A 120 -6.35 5.02 -20.01
N ARG A 121 -5.57 4.68 -18.96
CA ARG A 121 -4.54 5.52 -18.36
C ARG A 121 -3.48 4.62 -17.75
N LEU A 122 -2.20 4.88 -18.04
CA LEU A 122 -1.07 4.26 -17.35
C LEU A 122 -0.07 5.30 -16.83
N THR A 123 -0.20 6.57 -17.22
CA THR A 123 0.74 7.63 -16.86
C THR A 123 0.81 7.83 -15.35
N ASP A 124 1.91 8.45 -14.91
CA ASP A 124 2.20 8.73 -13.50
C ASP A 124 1.99 10.20 -13.09
N PRO A 125 0.77 10.77 -13.23
CA PRO A 125 0.34 11.86 -12.38
C PRO A 125 -0.50 11.30 -11.23
N HIS A 126 -0.28 11.82 -10.03
CA HIS A 126 -1.14 11.58 -8.87
C HIS A 126 -2.48 12.34 -9.00
N ASP A 127 -3.11 12.17 -10.16
CA ASP A 127 -4.43 12.67 -10.50
C ASP A 127 -5.47 11.76 -9.88
N GLY A 128 -6.60 12.35 -9.50
CA GLY A 128 -7.75 11.59 -9.04
C GLY A 128 -8.31 10.64 -10.10
N LEU A 129 -9.20 9.79 -9.64
CA LEU A 129 -10.00 8.89 -10.45
C LEU A 129 -10.97 9.69 -11.33
N VAL A 130 -10.99 9.41 -12.63
CA VAL A 130 -12.10 9.81 -13.48
C VAL A 130 -13.28 8.91 -13.12
N LEU A 131 -14.33 9.44 -12.51
CA LEU A 131 -15.37 8.63 -11.87
C LEU A 131 -16.06 7.62 -12.82
N SER A 132 -16.18 7.95 -14.11
CA SER A 132 -16.70 7.03 -15.13
C SER A 132 -15.80 5.83 -15.42
N GLU A 133 -14.52 5.90 -15.04
CA GLU A 133 -13.53 4.83 -15.22
C GLU A 133 -13.40 3.92 -13.99
N THR A 134 -14.25 4.07 -12.96
CA THR A 134 -14.21 3.26 -11.72
C THR A 134 -14.12 1.76 -12.02
N LYS A 135 -14.94 1.24 -12.96
CA LYS A 135 -14.96 -0.18 -13.33
C LYS A 135 -13.72 -0.69 -14.07
N ARG A 136 -12.86 0.23 -14.54
CA ARG A 136 -11.57 -0.10 -15.17
C ARG A 136 -10.39 0.19 -14.26
N MET A 137 -10.66 0.71 -13.06
CA MET A 137 -9.63 1.14 -12.13
C MET A 137 -8.80 -0.04 -11.66
N VAL A 138 -7.48 0.13 -11.78
CA VAL A 138 -6.46 -0.70 -11.15
C VAL A 138 -5.73 0.20 -10.17
N VAL A 139 -5.68 -0.19 -8.90
CA VAL A 139 -5.03 0.60 -7.84
C VAL A 139 -4.24 -0.33 -6.91
N MET A 140 -3.10 0.15 -6.46
CA MET A 140 -2.39 -0.42 -5.31
C MET A 140 -2.57 0.54 -4.14
N LEU A 141 -2.91 0.00 -2.97
CA LEU A 141 -2.95 0.75 -1.71
C LEU A 141 -1.91 0.21 -0.74
N ARG A 142 -1.63 1.01 0.29
CA ARG A 142 -0.64 0.74 1.34
C ARG A 142 -1.22 1.17 2.67
N ASP A 143 -0.78 0.56 3.76
CA ASP A 143 -1.10 1.01 5.11
C ASP A 143 -0.86 2.54 5.21
N PRO A 144 -1.87 3.33 5.63
CA PRO A 144 -1.79 4.78 5.56
C PRO A 144 -0.62 5.38 6.35
N LEU A 145 -0.31 4.82 7.52
CA LEU A 145 0.82 5.25 8.33
C LEU A 145 2.14 5.01 7.59
N ASP A 146 2.29 3.83 6.98
CA ASP A 146 3.43 3.46 6.15
C ASP A 146 3.58 4.31 4.89
N ARG A 147 2.46 4.66 4.25
CA ARG A 147 2.40 5.59 3.10
C ARG A 147 2.93 6.96 3.50
N VAL A 148 2.44 7.53 4.61
CA VAL A 148 2.86 8.84 5.12
C VAL A 148 4.34 8.82 5.49
N ILE A 149 4.82 7.81 6.23
CA ILE A 149 6.25 7.69 6.54
C ILE A 149 7.09 7.64 5.26
N SER A 150 6.66 6.84 4.28
CA SER A 150 7.39 6.71 3.01
C SER A 150 7.41 8.01 2.21
N GLY A 151 6.33 8.78 2.22
CA GLY A 151 6.25 10.07 1.53
C GLY A 151 7.08 11.15 2.21
N TYR A 152 7.09 11.20 3.54
CA TYR A 152 7.95 12.09 4.33
C TYR A 152 9.44 11.86 4.02
N LEU A 153 9.87 10.60 4.11
CA LEU A 153 11.24 10.18 3.80
C LEU A 153 11.59 10.31 2.31
N HIS A 154 10.59 10.52 1.47
CA HIS A 154 10.75 10.84 0.06
C HIS A 154 10.59 12.33 -0.23
N LYS A 155 11.13 13.18 0.68
CA LYS A 155 11.21 14.64 0.51
C LYS A 155 9.83 15.29 0.41
N PHE A 156 8.98 14.97 1.40
CA PHE A 156 7.62 15.51 1.50
C PHE A 156 6.77 15.25 0.24
N HIS A 157 6.91 14.06 -0.35
CA HIS A 157 6.23 13.67 -1.60
C HIS A 157 4.72 13.96 -1.52
N ASP A 158 4.18 14.65 -2.52
CA ASP A 158 2.79 15.14 -2.59
C ASP A 158 2.36 16.25 -1.63
N CYS A 159 3.26 16.78 -0.81
CA CYS A 159 2.99 17.99 -0.02
C CYS A 159 3.70 19.20 -0.62
N LYS A 160 3.12 19.79 -1.69
CA LYS A 160 3.74 20.90 -2.44
C LYS A 160 4.11 22.10 -1.55
N SER A 161 3.29 22.44 -0.56
CA SER A 161 3.55 23.56 0.36
C SER A 161 4.83 23.33 1.19
N MET A 162 5.03 22.13 1.73
CA MET A 162 6.25 21.79 2.46
C MET A 162 7.45 21.63 1.53
N GLN A 163 7.26 21.05 0.35
CA GLN A 163 8.31 20.96 -0.66
C GLN A 163 8.84 22.35 -1.03
N LEU A 164 7.95 23.32 -1.30
CA LEU A 164 8.34 24.70 -1.56
C LEU A 164 9.02 25.34 -0.34
N LYS A 165 8.49 25.11 0.87
CA LYS A 165 9.05 25.66 2.11
C LYS A 165 10.46 25.17 2.41
N TYR A 166 10.72 23.87 2.24
CA TYR A 166 11.97 23.24 2.70
C TYR A 166 12.98 22.93 1.58
N CYS A 167 12.56 22.85 0.31
CA CYS A 167 13.46 22.69 -0.84
C CYS A 167 13.59 23.93 -1.73
N GLY A 168 12.72 24.95 -1.54
CA GLY A 168 12.69 26.16 -2.36
C GLY A 168 11.96 26.00 -3.70
N ALA A 169 11.95 27.08 -4.50
CA ALA A 169 11.22 27.16 -5.77
C ALA A 169 11.79 26.27 -6.90
N ALA A 170 13.08 25.93 -6.85
CA ALA A 170 13.73 25.01 -7.81
C ALA A 170 13.52 23.54 -7.40
N TYR A 171 12.27 23.22 -7.07
CA TYR A 171 11.83 22.00 -6.39
C TYR A 171 12.33 20.69 -7.05
N TRP A 172 12.37 20.61 -8.38
CA TRP A 172 12.76 19.40 -9.11
C TRP A 172 14.26 19.08 -9.02
N ASP A 173 15.12 20.10 -8.96
CA ASP A 173 16.58 19.91 -8.94
C ASP A 173 17.17 19.98 -7.52
N ARG A 174 16.56 20.74 -6.60
CA ARG A 174 17.14 21.01 -5.26
C ARG A 174 16.69 20.06 -4.15
N CYS A 175 15.54 19.39 -4.28
CA CYS A 175 15.22 18.31 -3.34
C CYS A 175 16.10 17.07 -3.57
N ASN A 176 17.15 17.07 -4.40
CA ASN A 176 17.96 15.87 -4.64
C ASN A 176 18.57 15.29 -3.36
N THR A 177 18.91 16.15 -2.41
CA THR A 177 19.27 15.78 -1.04
C THR A 177 18.04 15.95 -0.13
N PRO A 178 17.73 14.98 0.76
CA PRO A 178 16.68 15.18 1.76
C PRO A 178 17.01 16.40 2.63
N PRO A 179 16.03 17.28 2.90
CA PRO A 179 16.24 18.38 3.84
C PRO A 179 16.70 17.84 5.20
N PRO A 180 17.53 18.58 5.96
CA PRO A 180 18.00 18.15 7.28
C PRO A 180 16.86 17.74 8.22
N GLN A 181 15.68 18.35 8.07
CA GLN A 181 14.49 18.00 8.84
C GLN A 181 14.06 16.55 8.63
N VAL A 182 14.13 16.05 7.38
CA VAL A 182 13.82 14.66 7.03
C VAL A 182 14.85 13.70 7.61
N LEU A 183 16.14 14.06 7.52
CA LEU A 183 17.24 13.26 8.08
C LEU A 183 17.17 13.19 9.61
N ASN A 184 16.83 14.31 10.25
CA ASN A 184 16.73 14.39 11.70
C ASN A 184 15.38 13.90 12.22
N SER A 185 14.39 13.66 11.34
CA SER A 185 13.00 13.34 11.71
C SER A 185 12.45 14.31 12.75
N ASN A 186 12.50 15.62 12.45
CA ASN A 186 11.99 16.63 13.37
C ASN A 186 10.47 16.41 13.60
N PRO A 187 9.99 16.29 14.86
CA PRO A 187 8.59 15.96 15.17
C PRO A 187 7.58 16.91 14.53
N ASP A 188 7.81 18.22 14.59
CA ASP A 188 6.91 19.23 14.03
C ASP A 188 6.77 19.07 12.51
N THR A 189 7.88 18.81 11.81
CA THR A 189 7.84 18.58 10.37
C THR A 189 7.18 17.26 9.99
N VAL A 190 7.32 16.22 10.80
CA VAL A 190 6.65 14.93 10.60
C VAL A 190 5.13 15.14 10.70
N LEU A 191 4.66 15.81 11.74
CA LEU A 191 3.22 16.08 11.94
C LEU A 191 2.67 17.07 10.91
N GLN A 192 3.45 18.10 10.54
CA GLN A 192 3.07 19.03 9.49
C GLN A 192 2.86 18.29 8.16
N TYR A 193 3.75 17.36 7.82
CA TYR A 193 3.63 16.56 6.59
C TYR A 193 2.45 15.61 6.67
N ALA A 194 2.29 14.90 7.78
CA ALA A 194 1.21 13.94 7.98
C ALA A 194 -0.17 14.62 7.82
N LYS A 195 -0.36 15.82 8.37
CA LYS A 195 -1.56 16.65 8.15
C LYS A 195 -1.73 17.06 6.68
N CYS A 196 -0.64 17.39 5.99
CA CYS A 196 -0.68 17.84 4.60
C CYS A 196 -1.19 16.77 3.62
N VAL A 197 -0.90 15.49 3.89
CA VAL A 197 -1.27 14.36 3.03
C VAL A 197 -2.38 13.49 3.63
N GLN A 198 -3.08 13.99 4.65
CA GLN A 198 -4.15 13.28 5.34
C GLN A 198 -5.37 13.11 4.40
N GLY A 199 -5.91 11.89 4.32
CA GLY A 199 -7.05 11.58 3.47
C GLY A 199 -6.74 11.55 1.97
N LEU A 200 -5.46 11.54 1.58
CA LEU A 200 -5.05 11.67 0.19
C LEU A 200 -5.59 10.53 -0.70
N ALA A 201 -5.52 9.27 -0.24
CA ALA A 201 -6.01 8.14 -1.02
C ALA A 201 -7.54 8.23 -1.19
N THR A 202 -8.25 8.61 -0.13
CA THR A 202 -9.70 8.86 -0.13
C THR A 202 -10.08 9.91 -1.16
N HIS A 203 -9.38 11.04 -1.18
CA HIS A 203 -9.62 12.12 -2.13
C HIS A 203 -9.34 11.72 -3.58
N MET A 204 -8.23 11.02 -3.83
CA MET A 204 -7.90 10.55 -5.17
C MET A 204 -8.96 9.57 -5.70
N LEU A 205 -9.49 8.68 -4.86
CA LEU A 205 -10.60 7.80 -5.23
C LEU A 205 -11.91 8.55 -5.52
N ASN A 206 -12.07 9.76 -5.00
CA ASN A 206 -13.19 10.65 -5.28
C ASN A 206 -12.95 11.59 -6.48
N GLY A 207 -11.77 11.51 -7.13
CA GLY A 207 -11.45 12.29 -8.32
C GLY A 207 -10.67 13.58 -8.08
N HIS A 208 -10.28 13.86 -6.83
CA HIS A 208 -9.45 15.02 -6.51
C HIS A 208 -7.98 14.77 -6.85
N HIS A 209 -7.28 15.81 -7.28
CA HIS A 209 -5.86 15.71 -7.59
C HIS A 209 -5.03 15.89 -6.31
N SER A 210 -3.97 15.10 -6.13
CA SER A 210 -3.01 15.25 -5.00
C SER A 210 -2.40 16.65 -4.82
N ARG A 211 -2.52 17.54 -5.80
CA ARG A 211 -1.93 18.89 -5.79
C ARG A 211 -2.93 19.99 -5.43
N ASP A 212 -4.18 19.65 -5.18
CA ASP A 212 -5.18 20.64 -4.79
C ASP A 212 -4.78 21.27 -3.45
N ARG A 213 -4.60 22.60 -3.45
CA ARG A 213 -3.95 23.31 -2.33
C ARG A 213 -4.79 23.35 -1.05
N ASN A 214 -6.06 22.97 -1.14
CA ASN A 214 -7.06 23.08 -0.07
C ASN A 214 -7.60 21.71 0.30
N PHE A 215 -6.71 20.76 0.65
CA PHE A 215 -7.13 19.49 1.22
C PHE A 215 -7.83 19.72 2.55
N GLN A 216 -9.15 19.73 2.50
CA GLN A 216 -9.98 19.54 3.68
C GLN A 216 -9.96 18.05 4.03
N ALA A 217 -10.15 17.71 5.30
CA ALA A 217 -10.34 16.32 5.68
C ALA A 217 -11.55 15.74 4.91
N PRO A 218 -11.47 14.53 4.33
CA PRO A 218 -12.61 13.91 3.68
C PRO A 218 -13.82 13.84 4.63
N THR A 219 -14.98 14.20 4.11
CA THR A 219 -16.26 14.01 4.79
C THR A 219 -16.57 12.51 4.93
N PRO A 220 -17.43 12.10 5.90
CA PRO A 220 -17.86 10.71 5.99
C PRO A 220 -18.48 10.16 4.70
N HIS A 221 -19.20 10.99 3.95
CA HIS A 221 -19.77 10.61 2.66
C HIS A 221 -18.67 10.31 1.61
N GLU A 222 -17.62 11.13 1.54
CA GLU A 222 -16.47 10.89 0.65
C GLU A 222 -15.72 9.61 1.01
N VAL A 223 -15.55 9.30 2.30
CA VAL A 223 -14.95 8.03 2.76
C VAL A 223 -15.77 6.84 2.29
N LEU A 224 -17.10 6.86 2.52
CA LEU A 224 -18.00 5.79 2.07
C LEU A 224 -18.01 5.64 0.55
N ALA A 225 -18.01 6.76 -0.17
CA ALA A 225 -18.01 6.76 -1.63
C ALA A 225 -16.66 6.23 -2.19
N ALA A 226 -15.53 6.53 -1.56
CA ALA A 226 -14.23 5.96 -1.93
C ALA A 226 -14.19 4.44 -1.68
N ALA A 227 -14.66 3.98 -0.52
CA ALA A 227 -14.77 2.57 -0.19
C ALA A 227 -15.66 1.81 -1.18
N LYS A 228 -16.82 2.37 -1.55
CA LYS A 228 -17.71 1.78 -2.56
C LYS A 228 -17.03 1.64 -3.92
N ARG A 229 -16.26 2.63 -4.35
CA ARG A 229 -15.54 2.58 -5.64
C ARG A 229 -14.46 1.50 -5.68
N LEU A 230 -13.84 1.17 -4.55
CA LEU A 230 -12.94 0.01 -4.48
C LEU A 230 -13.67 -1.30 -4.74
N GLN A 231 -14.94 -1.43 -4.33
CA GLN A 231 -15.75 -2.60 -4.63
C GLN A 231 -16.12 -2.70 -6.11
N GLU A 232 -16.20 -1.58 -6.81
CA GLU A 232 -16.48 -1.54 -8.25
C GLU A 232 -15.21 -1.61 -9.13
N ALA A 233 -14.03 -1.46 -8.53
CA ALA A 233 -12.75 -1.47 -9.23
C ALA A 233 -12.51 -2.79 -9.96
N ALA A 234 -11.81 -2.72 -11.10
CA ALA A 234 -11.32 -3.92 -11.78
C ALA A 234 -10.36 -4.67 -10.85
N PHE A 235 -9.44 -3.96 -10.21
CA PHE A 235 -8.47 -4.56 -9.31
C PHE A 235 -8.07 -3.62 -8.17
N VAL A 236 -7.93 -4.20 -6.98
CA VAL A 236 -7.38 -3.55 -5.79
C VAL A 236 -6.27 -4.44 -5.24
N GLY A 237 -5.02 -3.97 -5.24
CA GLY A 237 -3.89 -4.67 -4.65
C GLY A 237 -3.36 -3.99 -3.40
N ILE A 238 -2.60 -4.73 -2.61
CA ILE A 238 -2.06 -4.32 -1.31
C ILE A 238 -0.53 -4.37 -1.35
N GLN A 239 0.11 -3.24 -1.04
CA GLN A 239 1.56 -3.07 -1.12
C GLN A 239 2.32 -4.01 -0.17
N GLU A 240 1.77 -4.27 1.01
CA GLU A 240 2.29 -5.19 2.01
C GLU A 240 2.24 -6.66 1.53
N GLU A 241 1.29 -6.97 0.65
CA GLU A 241 1.07 -8.29 0.04
C GLU A 241 1.52 -8.27 -1.43
N TRP A 242 2.71 -7.72 -1.70
CA TRP A 242 3.17 -7.42 -3.06
C TRP A 242 3.11 -8.65 -3.98
N ASN A 243 3.73 -9.75 -3.56
CA ASN A 243 3.79 -10.97 -4.36
C ASN A 243 2.37 -11.47 -4.64
N LYS A 244 1.53 -11.58 -3.60
CA LYS A 244 0.14 -12.01 -3.75
C LYS A 244 -0.67 -11.07 -4.67
N SER A 245 -0.43 -9.76 -4.62
CA SER A 245 -1.05 -8.80 -5.54
C SER A 245 -0.65 -9.01 -7.00
N VAL A 246 0.63 -9.31 -7.26
CA VAL A 246 1.10 -9.67 -8.62
C VAL A 246 0.41 -10.95 -9.10
N CYS A 247 0.35 -11.97 -8.25
CA CYS A 247 -0.23 -13.27 -8.58
C CYS A 247 -1.74 -13.18 -8.80
N LEU A 248 -2.44 -12.44 -7.94
CA LEU A 248 -3.88 -12.18 -8.07
C LEU A 248 -4.20 -11.45 -9.37
N TYR A 249 -3.48 -10.38 -9.68
CA TYR A 249 -3.70 -9.64 -10.93
C TYR A 249 -3.47 -10.52 -12.18
N ARG A 250 -2.43 -11.36 -12.14
CA ARG A 250 -2.16 -12.33 -13.19
C ARG A 250 -3.27 -13.37 -13.31
N ALA A 251 -3.78 -13.90 -12.20
CA ALA A 251 -4.90 -14.85 -12.21
C ALA A 251 -6.20 -14.21 -12.75
N MET A 252 -6.44 -12.92 -12.45
CA MET A 252 -7.63 -12.20 -12.88
C MET A 252 -7.60 -11.78 -14.36
N PHE A 253 -6.43 -11.40 -14.90
CA PHE A 253 -6.35 -10.73 -16.22
C PHE A 253 -5.32 -11.33 -17.18
N GLY A 254 -4.40 -12.15 -16.69
CA GLY A 254 -3.23 -12.62 -17.46
C GLY A 254 -3.45 -13.89 -18.27
N GLU A 255 -2.55 -14.08 -19.22
CA GLU A 255 -2.22 -15.35 -19.87
C GLU A 255 -0.70 -15.48 -19.95
N GLY A 256 -0.22 -16.72 -20.07
CA GLY A 256 1.19 -17.01 -20.30
C GLY A 256 2.07 -17.01 -19.04
N GLY A 257 3.36 -17.21 -19.25
CA GLY A 257 4.34 -17.44 -18.19
C GLY A 257 4.59 -16.22 -17.30
N MET A 258 4.79 -16.48 -16.02
CA MET A 258 5.20 -15.49 -15.04
C MET A 258 6.72 -15.31 -15.04
N THR A 259 7.17 -14.06 -14.90
CA THR A 259 8.59 -13.75 -14.84
C THR A 259 8.90 -13.08 -13.50
N ASP A 260 10.10 -13.31 -12.98
CA ASP A 260 10.53 -12.75 -11.70
C ASP A 260 10.61 -11.21 -11.71
N VAL A 261 10.57 -10.59 -12.89
CA VAL A 261 10.69 -9.15 -13.11
C VAL A 261 9.63 -8.36 -12.33
N SER A 262 8.39 -8.85 -12.27
CA SER A 262 7.29 -8.22 -11.52
C SER A 262 7.44 -8.29 -9.99
N PHE A 263 8.29 -9.19 -9.49
CA PHE A 263 8.53 -9.40 -8.06
C PHE A 263 9.76 -8.65 -7.56
N GLY A 264 10.50 -8.00 -8.46
CA GLY A 264 11.68 -7.23 -8.11
C GLY A 264 11.38 -6.06 -7.18
N VAL A 265 12.19 -5.90 -6.13
CA VAL A 265 12.16 -4.72 -5.25
C VAL A 265 12.76 -3.54 -6.00
N ALA A 266 11.90 -2.78 -6.67
CA ALA A 266 12.33 -1.69 -7.52
C ALA A 266 12.90 -0.48 -6.77
N ARG A 267 12.46 -0.26 -5.52
CA ARG A 267 12.74 0.97 -4.77
C ARG A 267 12.88 0.66 -3.27
N PRO A 268 14.03 0.11 -2.84
CA PRO A 268 14.30 -0.04 -1.42
C PRO A 268 14.21 1.34 -0.72
N SER A 269 13.80 1.33 0.54
CA SER A 269 13.78 2.55 1.35
C SER A 269 15.20 3.13 1.45
N LYS A 270 15.38 4.42 1.15
CA LYS A 270 16.68 5.09 1.27
C LYS A 270 17.11 5.33 2.72
N TYR A 271 16.15 5.34 3.66
CA TYR A 271 16.36 5.69 5.07
C TYR A 271 15.62 4.68 5.98
N PRO A 272 16.01 3.40 5.98
CA PRO A 272 15.33 2.38 6.79
C PRO A 272 15.35 2.70 8.29
N GLU A 273 16.45 3.25 8.81
CA GLU A 273 16.62 3.68 10.19
C GLU A 273 15.65 4.80 10.58
N ASN A 274 15.40 5.75 9.68
CA ASN A 274 14.45 6.83 9.93
C ASN A 274 13.00 6.36 9.91
N LYS A 275 12.68 5.24 9.23
CA LYS A 275 11.31 4.71 9.16
C LYS A 275 10.73 4.47 10.57
N ASN A 276 11.51 3.83 11.44
CA ASN A 276 11.07 3.51 12.80
C ASN A 276 10.97 4.77 13.67
N LYS A 277 11.89 5.73 13.49
CA LYS A 277 11.86 7.01 14.20
C LYS A 277 10.61 7.81 13.84
N VAL A 278 10.31 7.99 12.55
CA VAL A 278 9.12 8.71 12.08
C VAL A 278 7.85 8.01 12.54
N ARG A 279 7.79 6.66 12.47
CA ARG A 279 6.65 5.90 13.00
C ARG A 279 6.42 6.19 14.48
N LYS A 280 7.48 6.12 15.30
CA LYS A 280 7.38 6.37 16.74
C LYS A 280 6.83 7.77 17.00
N LEU A 281 7.34 8.79 16.31
CA LEU A 281 6.87 10.17 16.45
C LEU A 281 5.38 10.34 16.13
N LEU A 282 4.89 9.70 15.06
CA LEU A 282 3.46 9.74 14.73
C LEU A 282 2.60 9.04 15.78
N LYS A 283 3.06 7.89 16.31
CA LYS A 283 2.38 7.17 17.37
C LYS A 283 2.36 7.94 18.70
N ASP A 284 3.50 8.51 19.10
CA ASP A 284 3.62 9.30 20.33
C ASP A 284 2.71 10.54 20.29
N ALA A 285 2.46 11.07 19.09
CA ALA A 285 1.57 12.21 18.87
C ALA A 285 0.10 11.81 18.64
N ASP A 286 -0.24 10.53 18.83
CA ASP A 286 -1.57 9.97 18.58
C ASP A 286 -2.13 10.34 17.19
N TRP A 287 -1.24 10.42 16.19
CA TRP A 287 -1.65 10.77 14.84
C TRP A 287 -2.19 9.54 14.11
N PHE A 288 -3.37 9.70 13.51
CA PHE A 288 -4.05 8.66 12.75
C PHE A 288 -4.82 9.26 11.56
N ASP A 289 -4.67 8.69 10.37
CA ASP A 289 -5.43 9.10 9.18
C ASP A 289 -6.74 8.30 9.09
N THR A 290 -7.76 8.72 9.84
CA THR A 290 -9.03 7.98 9.94
C THR A 290 -9.66 7.70 8.57
N ALA A 291 -9.63 8.67 7.66
CA ALA A 291 -10.25 8.54 6.34
C ALA A 291 -9.53 7.48 5.48
N ASP A 292 -8.22 7.59 5.32
CA ASP A 292 -7.46 6.62 4.52
C ASP A 292 -7.43 5.23 5.19
N ASN A 293 -7.49 5.14 6.53
CA ASN A 293 -7.57 3.84 7.22
C ASN A 293 -8.88 3.11 6.91
N LEU A 294 -10.02 3.80 6.96
CA LEU A 294 -11.31 3.18 6.62
C LEU A 294 -11.35 2.71 5.15
N VAL A 295 -10.81 3.51 4.23
CA VAL A 295 -10.67 3.12 2.82
C VAL A 295 -9.72 1.93 2.65
N TYR A 296 -8.59 1.91 3.37
CA TYR A 296 -7.63 0.82 3.33
C TYR A 296 -8.22 -0.49 3.91
N HIS A 297 -9.03 -0.41 4.96
CA HIS A 297 -9.78 -1.57 5.46
C HIS A 297 -10.73 -2.15 4.41
N ALA A 298 -11.51 -1.31 3.71
CA ALA A 298 -12.35 -1.77 2.61
C ALA A 298 -11.54 -2.41 1.47
N ALA A 299 -10.32 -1.92 1.23
CA ALA A 299 -9.40 -2.51 0.26
C ALA A 299 -8.89 -3.89 0.68
N LEU A 300 -8.53 -4.06 1.96
CA LEU A 300 -8.11 -5.36 2.51
C LEU A 300 -9.23 -6.41 2.38
N GLU A 301 -10.48 -6.03 2.68
CA GLU A 301 -11.64 -6.91 2.52
C GLU A 301 -11.84 -7.31 1.06
N ARG A 302 -11.82 -6.33 0.14
CA ARG A 302 -11.91 -6.61 -1.31
C ARG A 302 -10.78 -7.53 -1.78
N PHE A 303 -9.54 -7.23 -1.41
CA PHE A 303 -8.36 -8.01 -1.77
C PHE A 303 -8.43 -9.44 -1.26
N LYS A 304 -8.89 -9.63 -0.02
CA LYS A 304 -9.09 -10.95 0.57
C LYS A 304 -10.14 -11.76 -0.20
N ASN A 305 -11.28 -11.14 -0.53
CA ASN A 305 -12.35 -11.81 -1.28
C ASN A 305 -11.88 -12.22 -2.68
N ASP A 306 -11.19 -11.33 -3.39
CA ASP A 306 -10.63 -11.64 -4.71
C ASP A 306 -9.56 -12.75 -4.59
N SER A 307 -8.70 -12.71 -3.56
CA SER A 307 -7.72 -13.76 -3.31
C SER A 307 -8.36 -15.12 -3.09
N LEU A 308 -9.40 -15.21 -2.28
CA LEU A 308 -10.12 -16.45 -2.03
C LEU A 308 -10.75 -16.98 -3.31
N HIS A 309 -11.34 -16.10 -4.12
CA HIS A 309 -12.01 -16.48 -5.35
C HIS A 309 -11.03 -16.97 -6.43
N PHE A 310 -9.97 -16.20 -6.70
CA PHE A 310 -9.07 -16.46 -7.82
C PHE A 310 -7.89 -17.36 -7.44
N LEU A 311 -7.36 -17.26 -6.22
CA LEU A 311 -6.19 -18.01 -5.74
C LEU A 311 -6.56 -19.21 -4.84
N GLY A 312 -7.76 -19.24 -4.27
CA GLY A 312 -8.20 -20.31 -3.35
C GLY A 312 -7.65 -20.18 -1.93
N GLU A 313 -7.26 -18.98 -1.51
CA GLU A 313 -6.68 -18.67 -0.19
C GLU A 313 -7.53 -17.73 0.67
#